data_AF-A0A146KE52-F1
#
_entry.id   AF-A0A146KE52-F1
#
_cell.length_a   1.000
_cell.length_b   1.000
_cell.length_c   1.000
_cell.angle_alpha   90.00
_cell.angle_beta   90.00
_cell.angle_gamma   90.00
#
_symmetry.space_group_name_H-M   'P 1'
#
loop_
_entity.id
_entity.type
_entity.pdbx_description
1 polymer ?
#
loop_
_entity_poly.entity_id
_entity_poly.type
_entity_poly.pdbx_seq_one_letter_code
_entity_poly.pdbx_strand_id
1 'polypeptide(L)'
;TNEDFDFENFVGLYPSFYQEESDEITTEFNNQKKVNQTTLLSIEPPTIQIPRISSPTRPISSSSNRHDFEASQDKFKWDQESQLSFAKVATICGIKGIKPREILKYMPQKYHLNAQQVGSHLQKYRLKLCKDYNLPSFDYIENWMIPKQLEDGDLQKVAAEWKTKNLEESHIEQHFKSMFK
;
A
#
# COMPACT_ATOMS: atom_id res chain seq x y z
N THR A 1 -18.67 2.07 -33.46
CA THR A 1 -18.79 3.46 -32.97
C THR A 1 -17.83 3.59 -31.82
N ASN A 2 -16.70 4.23 -32.07
CA ASN A 2 -15.70 4.55 -31.04
C ASN A 2 -16.25 5.74 -30.26
N GLU A 3 -16.55 5.53 -28.98
CA GLU A 3 -16.77 6.63 -28.05
C GLU A 3 -15.47 6.81 -27.27
N ASP A 4 -14.69 7.80 -27.69
CA ASP A 4 -13.59 8.36 -26.93
C ASP A 4 -14.15 8.94 -25.63
N PHE A 5 -13.82 8.29 -24.51
CA PHE A 5 -14.26 8.69 -23.19
C PHE A 5 -13.27 9.71 -22.62
N ASP A 6 -13.54 10.99 -22.85
CA ASP A 6 -12.77 12.12 -22.30
C ASP A 6 -12.82 12.13 -20.76
N PHE A 7 -11.66 11.92 -20.13
CA PHE A 7 -11.50 11.83 -18.68
C PHE A 7 -11.29 13.20 -17.99
N GLU A 8 -11.42 14.32 -18.72
CA GLU A 8 -10.97 15.65 -18.26
C GLU A 8 -12.07 16.57 -17.70
N ASN A 9 -13.25 16.09 -17.30
CA ASN A 9 -14.31 17.01 -16.84
C ASN A 9 -15.07 16.58 -15.58
N PHE A 10 -14.37 16.07 -14.57
CA PHE A 10 -14.96 15.85 -13.23
C PHE A 10 -14.26 16.68 -12.14
N VAL A 11 -14.22 18.00 -12.35
CA VAL A 11 -14.02 18.99 -11.27
C VAL A 11 -15.42 19.39 -10.78
N GLY A 12 -16.12 18.44 -10.16
CA GLY A 12 -17.48 18.60 -9.67
C GLY A 12 -17.52 18.62 -8.14
N LEU A 13 -17.53 19.82 -7.57
CA LEU A 13 -18.23 20.20 -6.34
C LEU A 13 -18.15 19.22 -5.16
N TYR A 14 -17.12 19.38 -4.33
CA TYR A 14 -17.13 18.92 -2.95
C TYR A 14 -18.33 19.53 -2.19
N PRO A 15 -19.16 18.74 -1.51
CA PRO A 15 -19.98 19.26 -0.43
C PRO A 15 -19.05 19.68 0.71
N SER A 16 -18.91 20.99 0.90
CA SER A 16 -18.35 21.58 2.12
C SER A 16 -19.29 21.31 3.28
N PHE A 17 -19.16 20.16 3.92
CA PHE A 17 -19.75 19.89 5.23
C PHE A 17 -18.60 19.70 6.21
N TYR A 18 -18.28 20.74 6.99
CA TYR A 18 -17.88 20.71 8.40
C TYR A 18 -17.44 22.13 8.84
N GLN A 19 -18.44 22.95 9.17
CA GLN A 19 -18.43 23.96 10.23
C GLN A 19 -19.69 23.59 11.03
N GLU A 20 -19.73 23.49 12.35
CA GLU A 20 -19.09 24.14 13.50
C GLU A 20 -19.54 23.22 14.69
N GLU A 21 -18.85 23.02 15.81
CA GLU A 21 -18.53 23.96 16.89
C GLU A 21 -18.05 23.11 18.10
N SER A 22 -17.24 23.72 18.98
CA SER A 22 -17.13 23.44 20.44
C SER A 22 -16.55 22.07 20.89
N ASP A 23 -15.55 21.95 21.77
CA ASP A 23 -15.04 22.85 22.81
C ASP A 23 -13.53 22.66 23.03
N GLU A 24 -12.89 23.78 23.34
CA GLU A 24 -11.55 23.85 23.91
C GLU A 24 -11.47 23.05 25.22
N ILE A 25 -10.57 22.06 25.27
CA ILE A 25 -9.94 21.64 26.52
C ILE A 25 -8.44 21.73 26.32
N THR A 26 -7.91 22.93 26.54
CA THR A 26 -6.50 23.20 26.78
C THR A 26 -6.09 22.52 28.08
N THR A 27 -5.52 21.31 27.97
CA THR A 27 -4.79 20.71 29.09
C THR A 27 -3.30 20.98 28.90
N GLU A 28 -2.83 22.09 29.45
CA GLU A 28 -1.41 22.37 29.64
C GLU A 28 -0.81 21.33 30.61
N PHE A 29 -0.22 20.26 30.07
CA PHE A 29 0.73 19.45 30.83
C PHE A 29 2.15 19.99 30.63
N ASN A 30 2.47 20.96 31.48
CA ASN A 30 3.81 21.41 31.76
C ASN A 30 4.64 20.26 32.35
N ASN A 31 5.47 19.62 31.51
CA ASN A 31 6.48 18.69 31.97
C ASN A 31 7.85 19.21 31.53
N GLN A 32 8.42 20.08 32.37
CA GLN A 32 9.84 20.43 32.35
C GLN A 32 10.69 19.17 32.55
N LYS A 33 11.02 18.49 31.45
CA LYS A 33 12.07 17.47 31.47
C LYS A 33 13.40 18.14 31.13
N LYS A 34 14.21 18.28 32.17
CA LYS A 34 15.61 18.73 32.20
C LYS A 34 16.36 18.44 30.90
N VAL A 35 16.82 19.52 30.26
CA VAL A 35 17.83 19.50 29.20
C VAL A 35 19.15 19.08 29.83
N ASN A 36 19.53 17.82 29.65
CA ASN A 36 20.90 17.39 29.87
C ASN A 36 21.71 17.80 28.63
N GLN A 37 22.51 18.86 28.78
CA GLN A 37 23.50 19.27 27.78
C GLN A 37 24.44 18.10 27.50
N THR A 38 24.23 17.44 26.37
CA THR A 38 25.16 16.42 25.86
C THR A 38 26.29 17.15 25.16
N THR A 39 27.46 17.12 25.78
CA THR A 39 28.72 17.67 25.27
C THR A 39 29.00 17.13 23.87
N LEU A 40 29.01 18.03 22.89
CA LEU A 40 29.40 17.78 21.51
C LEU A 40 30.92 17.57 21.46
N LEU A 41 31.35 16.33 21.68
CA LEU A 41 32.70 15.91 21.30
C LEU A 41 32.74 15.79 19.79
N SER A 42 33.40 16.76 19.16
CA SER A 42 33.73 16.78 17.74
C SER A 42 34.68 15.63 17.43
N ILE A 43 34.11 14.45 17.14
CA ILE A 43 34.85 13.32 16.62
C ILE A 43 34.96 13.57 15.12
N GLU A 44 36.12 14.03 14.67
CA GLU A 44 36.44 14.09 13.26
C GLU A 44 36.29 12.69 12.66
N PRO A 45 35.52 12.51 11.58
CA PRO A 45 35.37 11.22 10.97
C PRO A 45 36.74 10.75 10.48
N PRO A 46 37.16 9.50 10.78
CA PRO A 46 38.40 8.97 10.27
C PRO A 46 38.34 9.02 8.73
N THR A 47 39.24 9.80 8.14
CA THR A 47 39.44 9.85 6.69
C THR A 47 39.92 8.47 6.24
N ILE A 48 38.98 7.59 5.92
CA ILE A 48 39.25 6.34 5.26
C ILE A 48 39.66 6.71 3.84
N GLN A 49 40.96 6.70 3.58
CA GLN A 49 41.49 6.79 2.23
C GLN A 49 41.07 5.52 1.48
N ILE A 50 39.96 5.61 0.75
CA ILE A 50 39.53 4.56 -0.16
C ILE A 50 40.57 4.53 -1.29
N PRO A 51 41.32 3.44 -1.46
CA PRO A 51 42.26 3.32 -2.57
C PRO A 51 41.46 3.49 -3.88
N ARG A 52 41.88 4.44 -4.71
CA ARG A 52 41.36 4.61 -6.07
C ARG A 52 41.72 3.35 -6.87
N ILE A 53 40.83 2.38 -6.86
CA ILE A 53 40.90 1.23 -7.75
C ILE A 53 40.54 1.75 -9.14
N SER A 54 41.55 1.81 -10.01
CA SER A 54 41.42 2.17 -11.41
C SER A 54 40.33 1.31 -12.05
N SER A 55 39.24 1.94 -12.46
CA SER A 55 38.11 1.26 -13.10
C SER A 55 38.58 0.53 -14.37
N PRO A 56 38.43 -0.79 -14.47
CA PRO A 56 38.68 -1.49 -15.72
C PRO A 56 37.57 -1.11 -16.71
N THR A 57 37.96 -0.40 -17.77
CA THR A 57 37.13 -0.10 -18.94
C THR A 57 36.58 -1.42 -19.49
N ARG A 58 35.31 -1.72 -19.18
CA ARG A 58 34.63 -2.87 -19.76
C ARG A 58 34.34 -2.58 -21.24
N PRO A 59 34.65 -3.51 -22.16
CA PRO A 59 34.31 -3.36 -23.56
C PRO A 59 32.79 -3.36 -23.71
N ILE A 60 32.27 -2.27 -24.27
CA ILE A 60 30.89 -2.11 -24.72
C ILE A 60 30.69 -3.12 -25.84
N SER A 61 30.18 -4.30 -25.47
CA SER A 61 29.75 -5.31 -26.42
C SER A 61 28.39 -4.87 -26.94
N SER A 62 28.39 -4.48 -28.21
CA SER A 62 27.23 -4.24 -29.05
C SER A 62 26.29 -5.46 -28.99
N SER A 63 25.26 -5.33 -28.16
CA SER A 63 24.23 -6.35 -27.99
C SER A 63 23.47 -6.54 -29.30
N SER A 64 23.66 -7.71 -29.89
CA SER A 64 22.88 -8.21 -31.02
C SER A 64 21.39 -8.14 -30.73
N ASN A 65 20.65 -7.52 -31.65
CA ASN A 65 19.20 -7.58 -31.75
C ASN A 65 18.76 -9.03 -31.97
N ARG A 66 18.61 -9.80 -30.89
CA ARG A 66 17.83 -11.04 -30.92
C ARG A 66 16.38 -10.64 -30.68
N HIS A 67 15.68 -10.41 -31.78
CA HIS A 67 14.22 -10.46 -31.82
C HIS A 67 13.79 -11.91 -31.60
N ASP A 68 13.93 -12.38 -30.36
CA ASP A 68 13.19 -13.55 -29.93
C ASP A 68 11.72 -13.14 -29.94
N PHE A 69 10.97 -13.70 -30.89
CA PHE A 69 9.52 -13.75 -30.88
C PHE A 69 9.10 -14.60 -29.69
N GLU A 70 9.31 -14.07 -28.49
CA GLU A 70 8.77 -14.59 -27.25
C GLU A 70 7.26 -14.44 -27.41
N ALA A 71 6.58 -15.56 -27.70
CA ALA A 71 5.14 -15.62 -27.76
C ALA A 71 4.61 -14.88 -26.54
N SER A 72 3.99 -13.73 -26.78
CA SER A 72 3.57 -12.78 -25.76
C SER A 72 2.58 -13.50 -24.87
N GLN A 73 3.08 -14.11 -23.79
CA GLN A 73 2.23 -14.64 -22.75
C GLN A 73 1.43 -13.46 -22.25
N ASP A 74 0.12 -13.49 -22.49
CA ASP A 74 -0.80 -12.42 -22.13
C ASP A 74 -0.61 -12.13 -20.65
N LYS A 75 0.05 -11.00 -20.38
CA LYS A 75 0.35 -10.58 -19.02
C LYS A 75 -0.97 -10.24 -18.36
N PHE A 76 -1.26 -10.90 -17.23
CA PHE A 76 -2.45 -10.58 -16.44
C PHE A 76 -2.50 -9.07 -16.16
N LYS A 77 -3.65 -8.46 -16.48
CA LYS A 77 -3.91 -7.04 -16.26
C LYS A 77 -4.92 -6.90 -15.12
N TRP A 78 -4.57 -6.11 -14.12
CA TRP A 78 -5.45 -5.78 -13.00
C TRP A 78 -6.55 -4.81 -13.47
N ASP A 79 -7.71 -5.36 -13.83
CA ASP A 79 -8.94 -4.60 -14.08
C ASP A 79 -9.62 -4.15 -12.77
N GLN A 80 -10.70 -3.39 -12.87
CA GLN A 80 -11.40 -2.86 -11.71
C GLN A 80 -11.99 -3.97 -10.82
N GLU A 81 -12.52 -5.04 -11.42
CA GLU A 81 -13.12 -6.16 -10.69
C GLU A 81 -12.08 -6.94 -9.87
N SER A 82 -10.92 -7.27 -10.48
CA SER A 82 -9.84 -7.97 -9.79
C SER A 82 -9.17 -7.11 -8.73
N GLN A 83 -9.05 -5.79 -8.96
CA GLN A 83 -8.55 -4.85 -7.94
C GLN A 83 -9.48 -4.76 -6.73
N LEU A 84 -10.80 -4.67 -6.95
CA LEU A 84 -11.79 -4.64 -5.88
C LEU A 84 -11.80 -5.96 -5.10
N SER A 85 -11.77 -7.09 -5.80
CA SER A 85 -11.68 -8.42 -5.19
C SER A 85 -10.42 -8.56 -4.33
N PHE A 86 -9.27 -8.11 -4.85
CA PHE A 86 -8.03 -8.08 -4.10
C PHE A 86 -8.14 -7.22 -2.84
N ALA A 87 -8.70 -6.01 -2.96
CA ALA A 87 -8.86 -5.10 -1.83
C ALA A 87 -9.72 -5.73 -0.73
N LYS A 88 -10.86 -6.34 -1.09
CA LYS A 88 -11.72 -7.08 -0.14
C LYS A 88 -10.95 -8.17 0.60
N VAL A 89 -10.27 -9.03 -0.14
CA VAL A 89 -9.47 -10.12 0.46
C VAL A 89 -8.37 -9.59 1.37
N ALA A 90 -7.62 -8.57 0.91
CA ALA A 90 -6.51 -8.01 1.68
C ALA A 90 -6.98 -7.34 2.97
N THR A 91 -8.08 -6.59 2.94
CA THR A 91 -8.68 -5.94 4.10
C THR A 91 -9.25 -6.95 5.08
N ILE A 92 -9.98 -7.97 4.62
CA ILE A 92 -10.50 -9.04 5.50
C ILE A 92 -9.34 -9.75 6.23
N CYS A 93 -8.27 -10.07 5.51
CA CYS A 93 -7.12 -10.77 6.08
C CYS A 93 -6.20 -9.92 6.96
N GLY A 94 -6.34 -8.59 6.95
CA GLY A 94 -5.45 -7.67 7.67
C GLY A 94 -4.22 -7.26 6.87
N ILE A 95 -4.26 -6.06 6.27
CA ILE A 95 -3.27 -5.57 5.30
C ILE A 95 -1.85 -5.48 5.87
N LYS A 96 -1.67 -5.24 7.17
CA LYS A 96 -0.36 -5.02 7.80
C LYS A 96 0.55 -6.25 7.72
N GLY A 97 0.02 -7.40 8.13
CA GLY A 97 0.80 -8.64 8.30
C GLY A 97 0.64 -9.68 7.18
N ILE A 98 -0.37 -9.54 6.33
CA ILE A 98 -0.76 -10.60 5.40
C ILE A 98 0.34 -10.95 4.37
N LYS A 99 0.50 -12.25 4.10
CA LYS A 99 1.44 -12.75 3.07
C LYS A 99 0.73 -12.94 1.72
N PRO A 100 1.44 -12.79 0.59
CA PRO A 100 0.84 -12.97 -0.74
C PRO A 100 0.21 -14.34 -0.98
N ARG A 101 0.79 -15.40 -0.39
CA ARG A 101 0.25 -16.77 -0.48
C ARG A 101 -1.08 -16.92 0.25
N GLU A 102 -1.34 -16.14 1.29
CA GLU A 102 -2.59 -16.21 2.05
C GLU A 102 -3.70 -15.50 1.29
N ILE A 103 -3.42 -14.31 0.72
CA ILE A 103 -4.36 -13.63 -0.19
C ILE A 103 -4.71 -14.53 -1.38
N LEU A 104 -3.70 -15.18 -1.98
CA LEU A 104 -3.91 -16.02 -3.16
C LEU A 104 -4.89 -17.18 -2.91
N LYS A 105 -4.97 -17.72 -1.67
CA LYS A 105 -5.92 -18.79 -1.32
C LYS A 105 -7.38 -18.36 -1.46
N TYR A 106 -7.67 -17.08 -1.26
CA TYR A 106 -9.02 -16.52 -1.28
C TYR A 106 -9.36 -15.77 -2.56
N MET A 107 -8.37 -15.53 -3.43
CA MET A 107 -8.62 -14.91 -4.74
C MET A 107 -9.38 -15.87 -5.66
N PRO A 108 -10.35 -15.38 -6.46
CA PRO A 108 -11.05 -16.21 -7.44
C PRO A 108 -10.09 -16.88 -8.42
N GLN A 109 -10.22 -18.20 -8.59
CA GLN A 109 -9.34 -19.01 -9.45
C GLN A 109 -9.38 -18.58 -10.92
N LYS A 110 -10.47 -17.94 -11.37
CA LYS A 110 -10.65 -17.40 -12.74
C LYS A 110 -9.56 -16.42 -13.18
N TYR A 111 -8.89 -15.77 -12.22
CA TYR A 111 -7.83 -14.81 -12.54
C TYR A 111 -6.47 -15.46 -12.82
N HIS A 112 -6.31 -16.77 -12.56
CA HIS A 112 -5.06 -17.52 -12.78
C HIS A 112 -3.81 -16.83 -12.20
N LEU A 113 -3.96 -16.20 -11.03
CA LEU A 113 -2.90 -15.44 -10.39
C LEU A 113 -1.85 -16.35 -9.76
N ASN A 114 -0.61 -15.85 -9.71
CA ASN A 114 0.46 -16.43 -8.91
C ASN A 114 0.85 -15.53 -7.72
N ALA A 115 1.58 -16.10 -6.75
CA ALA A 115 1.94 -15.40 -5.52
C ALA A 115 2.84 -14.17 -5.76
N GLN A 116 3.64 -14.18 -6.85
CA GLN A 116 4.50 -13.06 -7.21
C GLN A 116 3.68 -11.86 -7.69
N GLN A 117 2.69 -12.09 -8.58
CA GLN A 117 1.78 -11.06 -9.06
C GLN A 117 0.99 -10.43 -7.90
N VAL A 118 0.46 -11.27 -6.99
CA VAL A 118 -0.24 -10.82 -5.78
C VAL A 118 0.71 -10.02 -4.88
N GLY A 119 1.95 -10.46 -4.71
CA GLY A 119 2.94 -9.75 -3.89
C GLY A 119 3.31 -8.38 -4.46
N SER A 120 3.55 -8.29 -5.77
CA SER A 120 3.78 -7.01 -6.43
C SER A 120 2.59 -6.07 -6.31
N HIS A 121 1.36 -6.60 -6.40
CA HIS A 121 0.15 -5.79 -6.24
C HIS A 121 -0.04 -5.35 -4.78
N LEU A 122 0.17 -6.22 -3.79
CA LEU A 122 0.13 -5.90 -2.37
C LEU A 122 1.14 -4.82 -1.98
N GLN A 123 2.36 -4.87 -2.52
CA GLN A 123 3.35 -3.83 -2.28
C GLN A 123 2.88 -2.46 -2.81
N LYS A 124 2.34 -2.42 -4.03
CA LYS A 124 1.76 -1.19 -4.61
C LYS A 124 0.56 -0.70 -3.80
N TYR A 125 -0.27 -1.61 -3.30
CA TYR A 125 -1.41 -1.30 -2.45
C TYR A 125 -0.97 -0.65 -1.12
N ARG A 126 0.03 -1.20 -0.44
CA ARG A 126 0.62 -0.61 0.77
C ARG A 126 1.25 0.76 0.51
N LEU A 127 1.97 0.92 -0.61
CA LEU A 127 2.50 2.22 -1.02
C LEU A 127 1.40 3.26 -1.24
N LYS A 128 0.27 2.85 -1.82
CA LYS A 128 -0.89 3.73 -2.02
C LYS A 128 -1.48 4.16 -0.68
N LEU A 129 -1.61 3.26 0.29
CA LEU A 129 -2.05 3.61 1.64
C LEU A 129 -1.10 4.62 2.30
N CYS A 130 0.21 4.43 2.20
CA CYS A 130 1.15 5.41 2.73
C CYS A 130 0.96 6.81 2.12
N LYS A 131 0.70 6.89 0.81
CA LYS A 131 0.40 8.17 0.15
C LYS A 131 -0.93 8.77 0.60
N ASP A 132 -1.99 7.97 0.60
CA ASP A 132 -3.35 8.42 0.92
C ASP A 132 -3.45 8.93 2.37
N TYR A 133 -2.69 8.34 3.29
CA TYR A 133 -2.68 8.65 4.72
C TYR A 133 -1.44 9.42 5.20
N ASN A 134 -0.55 9.82 4.29
CA ASN A 134 0.70 10.54 4.58
C ASN A 134 1.59 9.83 5.65
N LEU A 135 1.76 8.52 5.51
CA LEU A 135 2.54 7.69 6.42
C LEU A 135 4.03 7.68 6.02
N PRO A 136 4.97 7.73 6.99
CA PRO A 136 6.40 7.77 6.68
C PRO A 136 6.99 6.41 6.29
N SER A 137 6.40 5.29 6.74
CA SER A 137 6.84 3.93 6.41
C SER A 137 5.68 2.93 6.44
N PHE A 138 5.93 1.69 6.03
CA PHE A 138 4.94 0.60 6.09
C PHE A 138 4.58 0.16 7.51
N ASP A 139 5.41 0.46 8.50
CA ASP A 139 5.18 0.04 9.89
C ASP A 139 3.96 0.74 10.52
N TYR A 140 3.60 1.90 9.97
CA TYR A 140 2.44 2.70 10.37
C TYR A 140 1.14 2.29 9.66
N ILE A 141 1.18 1.29 8.77
CA ILE A 141 -0.03 0.77 8.14
C ILE A 141 -0.79 -0.05 9.18
N GLU A 142 -2.09 0.23 9.31
CA GLU A 142 -3.00 -0.51 10.16
C GLU A 142 -4.04 -1.27 9.33
N ASN A 143 -4.60 -2.36 9.88
CA ASN A 143 -5.48 -3.27 9.15
C ASN A 143 -6.81 -2.65 8.68
N TRP A 144 -7.25 -1.57 9.33
CA TRP A 144 -8.45 -0.83 8.97
C TRP A 144 -8.25 0.16 7.81
N MET A 145 -7.02 0.43 7.38
CA MET A 145 -6.76 1.43 6.34
C MET A 145 -7.15 0.91 4.96
N ILE A 146 -7.88 1.72 4.20
CA ILE A 146 -8.32 1.39 2.83
C ILE A 146 -8.01 2.58 1.90
N PRO A 147 -7.67 2.37 0.62
CA PRO A 147 -7.38 3.48 -0.28
C PRO A 147 -8.61 4.36 -0.46
N LYS A 148 -8.42 5.68 -0.45
CA LYS A 148 -9.53 6.67 -0.48
C LYS A 148 -10.39 6.59 -1.74
N GLN A 149 -9.83 6.02 -2.81
CA GLN A 149 -10.44 5.89 -4.13
C GLN A 149 -11.42 4.70 -4.22
N LEU A 150 -11.44 3.83 -3.20
CA LEU A 150 -12.31 2.65 -3.15
C LEU A 150 -13.51 2.95 -2.27
N GLU A 151 -14.60 3.40 -2.91
CA GLU A 151 -15.90 3.62 -2.27
C GLU A 151 -16.76 2.34 -2.32
N ASP A 152 -16.28 1.27 -1.68
CA ASP A 152 -17.06 0.04 -1.51
C ASP A 152 -17.60 -0.04 -0.08
N GLY A 153 -18.93 -0.01 0.06
CA GLY A 153 -19.59 0.03 1.37
C GLY A 153 -19.30 -1.20 2.24
N ASP A 154 -19.10 -2.37 1.63
CA ASP A 154 -18.79 -3.58 2.40
C ASP A 154 -17.33 -3.60 2.85
N LEU A 155 -16.41 -3.09 2.02
CA LEU A 155 -15.02 -2.87 2.40
C LEU A 155 -14.89 -1.91 3.59
N GLN A 156 -15.69 -0.83 3.59
CA GLN A 156 -15.74 0.13 4.69
C GLN A 156 -16.27 -0.49 6.00
N LYS A 157 -17.27 -1.37 5.92
CA LYS A 157 -17.77 -2.11 7.10
C LYS A 157 -16.67 -2.99 7.72
N VAL A 158 -15.97 -3.79 6.91
CA VAL A 158 -14.87 -4.64 7.39
C VAL A 158 -13.74 -3.79 7.98
N ALA A 159 -13.40 -2.68 7.33
CA ALA A 159 -12.41 -1.74 7.85
C ALA A 159 -12.84 -1.13 9.21
N ALA A 160 -14.11 -0.80 9.38
CA ALA A 160 -14.65 -0.31 10.64
C ALA A 160 -14.60 -1.38 11.75
N GLU A 161 -14.88 -2.64 11.41
CA GLU A 161 -14.78 -3.76 12.35
C GLU A 161 -13.35 -3.90 12.88
N TRP A 162 -12.34 -3.82 12.01
CA TRP A 162 -10.92 -3.81 12.42
C TRP A 162 -10.54 -2.67 13.37
N LYS A 163 -11.23 -1.52 13.34
CA LYS A 163 -10.99 -0.43 14.31
C LYS A 163 -11.55 -0.77 15.70
N THR A 164 -12.68 -1.45 15.73
CA THR A 164 -13.43 -1.69 16.98
C THR A 164 -13.02 -2.97 17.68
N LYS A 165 -12.63 -4.00 16.91
CA LYS A 165 -12.33 -5.34 17.39
C LYS A 165 -11.02 -5.78 16.78
N ASN A 166 -10.14 -6.34 17.61
CA ASN A 166 -9.01 -7.10 17.09
C ASN A 166 -9.60 -8.39 16.49
N LEU A 167 -9.76 -8.44 15.16
CA LEU A 167 -10.37 -9.58 14.49
C LEU A 167 -9.49 -10.82 14.71
N GLU A 168 -9.96 -11.75 15.53
CA GLU A 168 -9.36 -13.08 15.67
C GLU A 168 -9.51 -13.87 14.36
N GLU A 169 -8.51 -14.70 14.02
CA GLU A 169 -8.44 -15.46 12.76
C GLU A 169 -9.70 -16.28 12.45
N SER A 170 -10.42 -16.74 13.48
CA SER A 170 -11.67 -17.50 13.34
C SER A 170 -12.81 -16.74 12.64
N HIS A 171 -12.80 -15.40 12.67
CA HIS A 171 -13.83 -14.58 12.02
C HIS A 171 -13.55 -14.38 10.53
N ILE A 172 -12.31 -14.52 10.09
CA ILE A 172 -11.88 -14.31 8.70
C ILE A 172 -12.65 -15.21 7.74
N GLU A 173 -12.78 -16.51 8.06
CA GLU A 173 -13.52 -17.45 7.22
C GLU A 173 -15.02 -17.13 7.12
N GLN A 174 -15.62 -16.59 8.18
CA GLN A 174 -17.03 -16.21 8.18
C GLN A 174 -17.28 -15.03 7.24
N HIS A 175 -16.41 -14.02 7.27
CA HIS A 175 -16.49 -12.87 6.37
C HIS A 175 -16.30 -13.27 4.90
N PHE A 176 -15.39 -14.20 4.62
CA PHE A 176 -15.24 -14.73 3.25
C PHE A 176 -16.52 -15.42 2.77
N LYS A 177 -17.17 -16.21 3.62
CA LYS A 177 -18.43 -16.88 3.26
C LYS A 177 -19.59 -15.91 3.06
N SER A 178 -19.57 -14.70 3.65
CA SER A 178 -20.65 -13.72 3.45
C SER A 178 -20.43 -12.83 2.22
N MET A 179 -19.20 -12.48 1.88
CA MET A 179 -18.90 -11.56 0.76
C MET A 179 -18.94 -12.21 -0.63
N PHE A 180 -18.73 -13.53 -0.72
CA PHE A 180 -18.58 -14.24 -2.00
C PHE A 180 -19.74 -15.22 -2.27
N LYS A 181 -20.88 -15.06 -1.59
CA LYS A 181 -22.14 -15.74 -1.92
C LYS A 181 -22.93 -14.92 -2.93
#